data_AF-A0A0Q6V934-F1
#
_entry.id   AF-A0A0Q6V934-F1
#
_cell.length_a   1.000
_cell.length_b   1.000
_cell.length_c   1.000
_cell.angle_alpha   90.00
_cell.angle_beta   90.00
_cell.angle_gamma   90.00
#
_symmetry.space_group_name_H-M   'P 1'
#
loop_
_entity.id
_entity.type
_entity.pdbx_description
1 polymer ?
#
loop_
_entity_poly.entity_id
_entity_poly.type
_entity_poly.pdbx_seq_one_letter_code
_entity_poly.pdbx_strand_id
1 'polypeptide(L)'
;MAVDMLVLKPSAGLHELVVQRLAEGPLGGVDRLVIEAAADEVVGLIRTLAPRQDDSLVEAVRRFHDDDWMAACAFADDQANAPGRAATARRVVRERVDLAFGSSAADVLMHAAIVRGYLDVHGGHLAAQRELHLSRATFYRTLRRARGRLSDTD
;
A
#
# COMPACT_ATOMS: atom_id res chain seq x y z
N MET A 1 -21.17 31.45 -13.69
CA MET A 1 -20.02 30.82 -13.03
C MET A 1 -20.28 29.33 -12.96
N ALA A 2 -19.72 28.58 -13.90
CA ALA A 2 -19.86 27.12 -13.93
C ALA A 2 -18.59 26.52 -13.31
N VAL A 3 -18.76 25.79 -12.21
CA VAL A 3 -17.72 24.95 -11.63
C VAL A 3 -17.62 23.75 -12.56
N ASP A 4 -16.58 23.72 -13.38
CA ASP A 4 -16.34 22.61 -14.30
C ASP A 4 -15.98 21.38 -13.46
N MET A 5 -16.93 20.46 -13.42
CA MET A 5 -16.87 19.21 -12.68
C MET A 5 -15.95 18.29 -13.48
N LEU A 6 -14.63 18.45 -13.28
CA LEU A 6 -13.62 17.59 -13.87
C LEU A 6 -13.89 16.15 -13.45
N VAL A 7 -14.46 15.40 -14.39
CA VAL A 7 -14.53 13.95 -14.40
C VAL A 7 -13.10 13.43 -14.28
N LEU A 8 -12.73 13.07 -13.05
CA LEU A 8 -11.48 12.38 -12.76
C LEU A 8 -11.52 11.03 -13.49
N LYS A 9 -10.84 10.95 -14.64
CA LYS A 9 -10.49 9.68 -15.27
C LYS A 9 -9.65 8.87 -14.26
N PRO A 10 -10.00 7.61 -13.99
CA PRO A 10 -9.20 6.77 -13.12
C PRO A 10 -7.99 6.24 -13.88
N SER A 11 -6.76 6.62 -13.46
CA SER A 11 -5.51 5.82 -13.49
C SER A 11 -4.21 6.62 -13.52
N ALA A 12 -4.22 7.95 -13.68
CA ALA A 12 -2.98 8.71 -13.58
C ALA A 12 -2.55 8.80 -12.11
N GLY A 13 -1.45 8.14 -11.75
CA GLY A 13 -0.85 8.26 -10.41
C GLY A 13 -0.58 9.72 -10.07
N LEU A 14 -0.50 10.07 -8.78
CA LEU A 14 -0.33 11.46 -8.30
C LEU A 14 0.78 12.21 -9.07
N HIS A 15 1.87 11.52 -9.38
CA HIS A 15 2.98 12.04 -10.18
C HIS A 15 2.55 12.52 -11.57
N GLU A 16 1.83 11.69 -12.32
CA GLU A 16 1.36 12.02 -13.67
C GLU A 16 0.37 13.19 -13.66
N LEU A 17 -0.46 13.30 -12.61
CA LEU A 17 -1.33 14.45 -12.39
C LEU A 17 -0.53 15.73 -12.14
N VAL A 18 0.53 15.67 -11.33
CA VAL A 18 1.43 16.81 -11.07
C VAL A 18 2.16 17.22 -12.34
N VAL A 19 2.71 16.26 -13.08
CA VAL A 19 3.37 16.50 -14.37
C VAL A 19 2.42 17.20 -15.35
N GLN A 20 1.18 16.71 -15.48
CA GLN A 20 0.17 17.33 -16.32
C GLN A 20 -0.09 18.78 -15.91
N ARG A 21 -0.26 19.05 -14.61
CA ARG A 21 -0.54 20.40 -14.11
C ARG A 21 0.64 21.37 -14.25
N LEU A 22 1.86 20.88 -14.11
CA LEU A 22 3.06 21.70 -14.32
C LEU A 22 3.23 22.05 -15.81
N ALA A 23 3.00 21.09 -16.70
CA ALA A 23 3.09 21.27 -18.15
C ALA A 23 1.99 22.19 -18.71
N GLU A 24 0.76 22.11 -18.19
CA GLU A 24 -0.36 22.97 -18.60
C GLU A 24 -0.29 24.37 -17.96
N GLY A 25 0.54 24.56 -16.94
CA GLY A 25 0.58 25.77 -16.13
C GLY A 25 1.97 26.42 -16.09
N PRO A 26 2.60 26.51 -14.91
CA PRO A 26 3.75 27.38 -14.67
C PRO A 26 5.01 27.00 -15.47
N LEU A 27 5.09 25.77 -15.97
CA LEU A 27 6.21 25.26 -16.77
C LEU A 27 5.83 24.97 -18.23
N GLY A 28 4.72 25.53 -18.72
CA GLY A 28 4.28 25.36 -20.10
C GLY A 28 5.31 25.93 -21.10
N GLY A 29 6.10 25.04 -21.71
CA GLY A 29 7.20 25.38 -22.61
C GLY A 29 8.59 25.02 -22.11
N VAL A 30 8.70 24.49 -20.88
CA VAL A 30 9.93 23.92 -20.34
C VAL A 30 10.11 22.49 -20.84
N ASP A 31 11.36 22.04 -20.94
CA ASP A 31 11.70 20.67 -21.31
C ASP A 31 11.02 19.63 -20.40
N ARG A 32 10.55 18.54 -21.00
CA ARG A 32 9.79 17.50 -20.31
C ARG A 32 10.57 16.89 -19.15
N LEU A 33 11.89 16.70 -19.29
CA LEU A 33 12.73 16.12 -18.25
C LEU A 33 12.74 16.98 -16.98
N VAL A 34 12.73 18.30 -17.14
CA VAL A 34 12.69 19.26 -16.03
C VAL A 34 11.32 19.24 -15.35
N ILE A 35 10.24 19.07 -16.13
CA ILE A 35 8.88 18.94 -15.58
C ILE A 35 8.74 17.65 -14.76
N GLU A 36 9.29 16.53 -15.24
CA GLU A 36 9.30 15.26 -14.51
C GLU A 36 10.09 15.38 -13.19
N ALA A 37 11.30 15.97 -13.23
CA ALA A 37 12.10 16.20 -12.02
C ALA A 37 11.39 17.12 -11.00
N ALA A 38 10.73 18.18 -11.47
CA ALA A 38 9.95 19.06 -10.61
C ALA A 38 8.72 18.36 -10.02
N ALA A 39 8.09 17.46 -10.78
CA ALA A 39 6.96 16.67 -10.29
C ALA A 39 7.39 15.68 -9.20
N ASP A 40 8.54 15.02 -9.35
CA ASP A 40 9.12 14.16 -8.31
C ASP A 40 9.33 14.91 -6.99
N GLU A 41 9.91 16.12 -7.04
CA GLU A 41 10.13 16.98 -5.87
C GLU A 41 8.80 17.40 -5.21
N VAL A 42 7.83 17.86 -6.01
CA VAL A 42 6.50 18.26 -5.52
C VAL A 42 5.77 17.08 -4.89
N VAL A 43 5.84 15.90 -5.49
CA VAL A 43 5.26 14.67 -4.92
C VAL A 43 5.96 14.30 -3.61
N GLY A 44 7.28 14.45 -3.54
CA GLY A 44 8.06 14.28 -2.31
C GLY A 44 7.58 15.20 -1.18
N LEU A 45 7.42 16.49 -1.47
CA LEU A 45 6.92 17.49 -0.52
C LEU A 45 5.47 17.24 -0.10
N ILE A 46 4.60 16.86 -1.03
CA ILE A 46 3.21 16.51 -0.70
C ILE A 46 3.18 15.33 0.27
N ARG A 47 4.06 14.33 0.09
CA ARG A 47 4.15 13.18 0.98
C ARG A 47 4.70 13.52 2.36
N THR A 48 5.61 14.48 2.48
CA THR A 48 6.10 14.93 3.80
C THR A 48 5.07 15.77 4.56
N LEU A 49 4.20 16.50 3.84
CA LEU A 49 3.20 17.41 4.40
C LEU A 49 1.83 16.76 4.59
N ALA A 50 1.51 15.73 3.80
CA ALA A 50 0.28 14.97 3.98
C ALA A 50 0.30 14.35 5.39
N PRO A 51 -0.82 14.38 6.13
CA PRO A 51 -0.91 13.64 7.38
C PRO A 51 -0.45 12.22 7.09
N ARG A 52 0.54 11.72 7.86
CA ARG A 52 0.99 10.34 7.77
C ARG A 52 -0.27 9.50 7.70
N GLN A 53 -0.47 8.84 6.55
CA GLN A 53 -1.53 7.87 6.42
C GLN A 53 -1.34 6.88 7.58
N ASP A 54 -2.42 6.24 8.03
CA ASP A 54 -2.27 5.16 9.02
C ASP A 54 -1.38 4.09 8.39
N ASP A 55 -0.07 4.22 8.62
CA ASP A 55 1.00 3.36 8.12
C ASP A 55 1.19 2.18 9.08
N SER A 56 0.17 1.87 9.89
CA SER A 56 0.16 0.65 10.68
C SER A 56 0.38 -0.56 9.76
N LEU A 57 1.00 -1.59 10.32
CA LEU A 57 1.19 -2.86 9.65
C LEU A 57 -0.15 -3.45 9.18
N VAL A 58 -1.23 -3.21 9.92
CA VAL A 58 -2.58 -3.66 9.52
C VAL A 58 -3.04 -3.01 8.22
N GLU A 59 -2.81 -1.71 8.05
CA GLU A 59 -3.19 -1.03 6.82
C GLU A 59 -2.26 -1.40 5.66
N ALA A 60 -0.97 -1.58 5.94
CA ALA A 60 -0.02 -2.06 4.95
C ALA A 60 -0.35 -3.46 4.42
N VAL A 61 -0.78 -4.38 5.28
CA VAL A 61 -1.27 -5.70 4.88
C VAL A 61 -2.51 -5.57 3.97
N ARG A 62 -3.42 -4.64 4.25
CA ARG A 62 -4.63 -4.43 3.43
C ARG A 62 -4.35 -3.85 2.06
N ARG A 63 -3.36 -2.97 1.96
CA ARG A 63 -2.93 -2.32 0.71
C ARG A 63 -1.70 -2.95 0.07
N PHE A 64 -1.36 -4.17 0.47
CA PHE A 64 -0.12 -4.84 0.04
C PHE A 64 0.06 -4.91 -1.49
N HIS A 65 -1.03 -4.99 -2.24
CA HIS A 65 -1.02 -5.05 -3.71
C HIS A 65 -1.22 -3.70 -4.41
N ASP A 66 -1.33 -2.60 -3.67
CA ASP A 66 -1.39 -1.24 -4.19
C ASP A 66 0.03 -0.69 -4.33
N ASP A 67 0.57 -0.65 -5.55
CA ASP A 67 1.95 -0.23 -5.83
C ASP A 67 2.20 1.22 -5.39
N ASP A 68 1.26 2.12 -5.65
CA ASP A 68 1.40 3.54 -5.33
C ASP A 68 1.40 3.75 -3.81
N TRP A 69 0.52 3.05 -3.10
CA TRP A 69 0.49 3.11 -1.64
C TRP A 69 1.75 2.49 -1.02
N MET A 70 2.15 1.30 -1.49
CA MET A 70 3.36 0.63 -0.99
C MET A 70 4.63 1.42 -1.27
N ALA A 71 4.70 2.19 -2.36
CA ALA A 71 5.83 3.06 -2.66
C ALA A 71 5.86 4.34 -1.82
N ALA A 72 4.80 4.66 -1.07
CA ALA A 72 4.63 5.91 -0.33
C ALA A 72 4.52 5.73 1.19
N CYS A 73 4.30 4.51 1.69
CA CYS A 73 4.15 4.24 3.12
C CYS A 73 5.50 4.22 3.86
N ALA A 74 5.46 4.30 5.20
CA ALA A 74 6.64 4.30 6.05
C ALA A 74 7.58 3.07 5.95
N PHE A 75 7.14 1.99 5.30
CA PHE A 75 7.95 0.78 5.08
C PHE A 75 8.84 0.87 3.82
N ALA A 76 8.62 1.89 2.99
CA ALA A 76 9.42 2.12 1.80
C ALA A 76 10.82 2.65 2.13
N ASP A 77 11.79 2.30 1.29
CA ASP A 77 13.12 2.89 1.29
C ASP A 77 13.11 4.18 0.47
N ASP A 78 13.57 5.29 1.03
CA ASP A 78 13.53 6.60 0.38
C ASP A 78 14.57 6.77 -0.74
N GLN A 79 15.58 5.88 -0.81
CA GLN A 79 16.67 5.97 -1.79
C GLN A 79 16.37 5.28 -3.13
N ALA A 80 15.27 4.53 -3.22
CA ALA A 80 14.90 3.80 -4.43
C ALA A 80 13.89 4.56 -5.31
N ASN A 81 13.83 4.21 -6.60
CA ASN A 81 12.75 4.65 -7.49
C ASN A 81 11.41 3.99 -7.10
N ALA A 82 10.28 4.51 -7.60
CA ALA A 82 8.95 4.11 -7.13
C ALA A 82 8.69 2.58 -7.12
N PRO A 83 9.03 1.80 -8.17
CA PRO A 83 8.91 0.33 -8.12
C PRO A 83 9.82 -0.33 -7.07
N GLY A 84 11.05 0.15 -6.92
CA GLY A 84 11.99 -0.33 -5.90
C GLY A 84 11.49 -0.06 -4.48
N ARG A 85 10.89 1.11 -4.25
CA ARG A 85 10.27 1.47 -2.97
C ARG A 85 9.15 0.51 -2.57
N ALA A 86 8.22 0.24 -3.49
CA ALA A 86 7.12 -0.69 -3.24
C ALA A 86 7.62 -2.12 -2.97
N ALA A 87 8.64 -2.58 -3.71
CA ALA A 87 9.23 -3.90 -3.49
C ALA A 87 9.89 -4.01 -2.11
N THR A 88 10.65 -2.99 -1.70
CA THR A 88 11.26 -2.94 -0.36
C THR A 88 10.20 -2.92 0.73
N ALA A 89 9.17 -2.08 0.58
CA ALA A 89 8.08 -2.00 1.55
C ALA A 89 7.35 -3.35 1.69
N ARG A 90 7.08 -4.06 0.59
CA ARG A 90 6.48 -5.41 0.63
C ARG A 90 7.33 -6.41 1.38
N ARG A 91 8.65 -6.39 1.16
CA ARG A 91 9.59 -7.25 1.88
C ARG A 91 9.53 -6.98 3.38
N VAL A 92 9.59 -5.71 3.78
CA VAL A 92 9.52 -5.30 5.20
C VAL A 92 8.20 -5.70 5.84
N VAL A 93 7.07 -5.43 5.17
CA VAL A 93 5.74 -5.82 5.66
C VAL A 93 5.65 -7.32 5.84
N ARG A 94 6.15 -8.12 4.88
CA ARG A 94 6.14 -9.58 4.99
C ARG A 94 6.98 -10.07 6.16
N GLU A 95 8.19 -9.54 6.33
CA GLU A 95 9.05 -9.87 7.46
C GLU A 95 8.38 -9.56 8.80
N ARG A 96 7.77 -8.38 8.95
CA ARG A 96 7.05 -8.01 10.17
C ARG A 96 5.85 -8.91 10.44
N VAL A 97 5.10 -9.27 9.40
CA VAL A 97 4.00 -10.25 9.52
C VAL A 97 4.54 -11.61 9.97
N ASP A 98 5.63 -12.09 9.39
CA ASP A 98 6.24 -13.37 9.75
C ASP A 98 6.73 -13.38 11.21
N LEU A 99 7.25 -12.25 11.70
CA LEU A 99 7.73 -12.10 13.08
C LEU A 99 6.62 -11.93 14.13
N ALA A 100 5.42 -11.49 13.73
CA ALA A 100 4.31 -11.22 14.66
C ALA A 100 3.63 -12.49 15.22
N PHE A 101 3.93 -13.65 14.64
CA PHE A 101 3.30 -14.93 15.00
C PHE A 101 4.34 -15.95 15.46
N GLY A 102 4.03 -16.64 16.56
CA GLY A 102 4.83 -17.74 17.07
C GLY A 102 4.57 -19.07 16.36
N SER A 103 5.02 -20.17 16.96
CA SER A 103 4.89 -21.53 16.42
C SER A 103 3.66 -22.30 16.90
N SER A 104 2.79 -21.69 17.72
CA SER A 104 1.58 -22.36 18.21
C SER A 104 0.61 -22.64 17.05
N ALA A 105 -0.21 -23.69 17.15
CA ALA A 105 -1.19 -24.00 16.11
C ALA A 105 -2.15 -22.82 15.82
N ALA A 106 -2.46 -22.02 16.85
CA ALA A 106 -3.28 -20.83 16.69
C ALA A 106 -2.53 -19.71 15.94
N ASP A 107 -1.25 -19.48 16.27
CA ASP A 107 -0.42 -18.49 15.58
C ASP A 107 -0.18 -18.87 14.12
N VAL A 108 0.12 -20.15 13.86
CA VAL A 108 0.28 -20.68 12.48
C VAL A 108 -1.00 -20.47 11.67
N LEU A 109 -2.17 -20.73 12.25
CA LEU A 109 -3.44 -20.51 11.57
C LEU A 109 -3.73 -19.03 11.31
N MET A 110 -3.42 -18.15 12.26
CA MET A 110 -3.58 -16.70 12.11
C MET A 110 -2.65 -16.12 11.05
N HIS A 111 -1.37 -16.53 11.07
CA HIS A 111 -0.37 -16.18 10.06
C HIS A 111 -0.82 -16.63 8.68
N ALA A 112 -1.21 -17.90 8.53
CA ALA A 112 -1.67 -18.43 7.25
C ALA A 112 -2.92 -17.69 6.73
N ALA A 113 -3.85 -17.31 7.62
CA ALA A 113 -5.03 -16.54 7.25
C ALA A 113 -4.67 -15.13 6.73
N ILE A 114 -3.67 -14.46 7.32
CA ILE A 114 -3.18 -13.16 6.83
C ILE A 114 -2.45 -13.33 5.50
N VAL A 115 -1.48 -14.24 5.42
CA VAL A 115 -0.66 -14.39 4.21
C VAL A 115 -1.52 -14.77 3.01
N ARG A 116 -2.38 -15.79 3.13
CA ARG A 116 -3.26 -16.20 2.04
C ARG A 116 -4.39 -15.21 1.78
N GLY A 117 -4.86 -14.53 2.82
CA GLY A 117 -5.99 -13.61 2.72
C GLY A 117 -5.63 -12.26 2.10
N TYR A 118 -4.41 -11.78 2.31
CA TYR A 118 -4.00 -10.42 1.97
C TYR A 118 -2.73 -10.32 1.12
N LEU A 119 -1.73 -11.18 1.35
CA LEU A 119 -0.39 -10.97 0.78
C LEU A 119 -0.08 -11.83 -0.45
N ASP A 120 -0.87 -12.88 -0.66
CA ASP A 120 -0.77 -13.78 -1.81
C ASP A 120 -1.52 -13.17 -3.01
N VAL A 121 -0.79 -12.96 -4.11
CA VAL A 121 -1.30 -12.38 -5.35
C VAL A 121 -2.43 -13.20 -6.00
N HIS A 122 -2.44 -14.52 -5.77
CA HIS A 122 -3.48 -15.41 -6.26
C HIS A 122 -4.49 -15.78 -5.17
N GLY A 123 -4.30 -15.25 -3.96
CA GLY A 123 -5.12 -15.53 -2.80
C GLY A 123 -6.37 -14.67 -2.72
N GLY A 124 -6.64 -14.17 -1.52
CA GLY A 124 -7.84 -13.44 -1.17
C GLY A 124 -8.73 -14.23 -0.20
N HIS A 125 -9.58 -13.52 0.52
CA HIS A 125 -10.36 -14.07 1.63
C HIS A 125 -11.12 -15.37 1.30
N LEU A 126 -11.74 -15.46 0.11
CA LEU A 126 -12.51 -16.64 -0.29
C LEU A 126 -11.64 -17.83 -0.69
N ALA A 127 -10.46 -17.59 -1.29
CA ALA A 127 -9.50 -18.65 -1.61
C ALA A 127 -8.87 -19.16 -0.31
N ALA A 128 -8.35 -18.25 0.52
CA ALA A 128 -7.77 -18.56 1.82
C ALA A 128 -8.73 -19.34 2.73
N GLN A 129 -10.00 -18.93 2.82
CA GLN A 129 -11.01 -19.66 3.59
C GLN A 129 -11.13 -21.14 3.15
N ARG A 130 -11.18 -21.37 1.83
CA ARG A 130 -11.34 -22.72 1.26
C ARG A 130 -10.11 -23.58 1.48
N GLU A 131 -8.93 -23.03 1.23
CA GLU A 131 -7.64 -23.71 1.39
C GLU A 131 -7.35 -24.05 2.86
N LEU A 132 -7.75 -23.19 3.79
CA LEU A 132 -7.61 -23.43 5.22
C LEU A 132 -8.73 -24.30 5.81
N HIS A 133 -9.67 -24.77 4.98
CA HIS A 133 -10.81 -25.59 5.38
C HIS A 133 -11.63 -25.00 6.53
N LEU A 134 -11.76 -23.66 6.57
CA LEU A 134 -12.51 -22.96 7.60
C LEU A 134 -13.93 -22.62 7.12
N SER A 135 -14.88 -22.65 8.05
CA SER A 135 -16.14 -21.97 7.82
C SER A 135 -15.90 -20.46 7.67
N ARG A 136 -16.78 -19.78 6.92
CA ARG A 136 -16.70 -18.32 6.72
C ARG A 136 -16.59 -17.58 8.05
N ALA A 137 -17.43 -17.92 9.02
CA ALA A 137 -17.44 -17.27 10.33
C ALA A 137 -16.13 -17.51 11.10
N THR A 138 -15.57 -18.73 11.05
CA THR A 138 -14.29 -19.02 11.70
C THR A 138 -13.15 -18.28 11.03
N PHE A 139 -13.10 -18.26 9.69
CA PHE A 139 -12.07 -17.52 8.95
C PHE A 139 -12.02 -16.04 9.33
N TYR A 140 -13.15 -15.32 9.30
CA TYR A 140 -13.15 -13.89 9.65
C TYR A 140 -12.88 -13.62 11.13
N ARG A 141 -13.24 -14.53 12.05
CA ARG A 141 -12.84 -14.42 13.46
C ARG A 141 -11.34 -14.58 13.62
N THR A 142 -10.74 -15.56 12.95
CA THR A 142 -9.28 -15.75 12.90
C THR A 142 -8.60 -14.53 12.31
N LEU A 143 -9.11 -14.00 11.19
CA LEU A 143 -8.57 -12.80 10.54
C LEU A 143 -8.63 -11.57 11.45
N ARG A 144 -9.73 -11.39 12.19
CA ARG A 144 -9.88 -10.31 13.16
C ARG A 144 -8.86 -10.42 14.29
N ARG A 145 -8.63 -11.62 14.82
CA ARG A 145 -7.62 -11.86 15.87
C ARG A 145 -6.21 -11.65 15.35
N ALA A 146 -5.91 -12.15 14.15
CA ALA A 146 -4.62 -11.96 13.51
C ALA A 146 -4.31 -10.47 13.30
N ARG A 147 -5.28 -9.69 12.82
CA ARG A 147 -5.14 -8.23 12.71
C ARG A 147 -4.95 -7.54 14.07
N GLY A 148 -5.65 -7.99 15.11
CA GLY A 148 -5.43 -7.49 16.47
C GLY A 148 -3.98 -7.72 16.93
N ARG A 149 -3.43 -8.91 16.67
CA ARG A 149 -2.02 -9.21 16.98
C ARG A 149 -1.05 -8.29 16.24
N LEU A 150 -1.30 -8.01 14.95
CA LEU A 150 -0.46 -7.08 14.18
C LEU A 150 -0.49 -5.67 14.78
N SER A 151 -1.67 -5.18 15.20
CA SER A 151 -1.78 -3.88 15.86
C SER A 151 -1.06 -3.80 17.20
N ASP A 152 -0.97 -4.92 17.95
CA ASP A 152 -0.24 -4.96 19.23
C ASP A 152 1.29 -5.02 19.06
N THR A 153 1.77 -5.25 17.82
CA THR A 153 3.20 -5.42 17.48
C THR A 153 3.79 -4.17 16.79
N ASP A 154 2.94 -3.22 16.37
CA ASP A 154 3.33 -1.90 15.88
C ASP A 154 3.83 -1.00 17.02
#